data_AF-A0A933RT62-F1
#
_entry.id   AF-A0A933RT62-F1
#
_cell.length_a   1.000
_cell.length_b   1.000
_cell.length_c   1.000
_cell.angle_alpha   90.00
_cell.angle_beta   90.00
_cell.angle_gamma   90.00
#
_symmetry.space_group_name_H-M   'P 1'
#
loop_
_entity.id
_entity.type
_entity.pdbx_description
1 polymer ?
#
loop_
_entity_poly.entity_id
_entity_poly.type
_entity_poly.pdbx_seq_one_letter_code
_entity_poly.pdbx_strand_id
1 'polypeptide(L)'
;MFDNLMIALVVLSLGFPVLPWLFGARWGAKGIWLSTGFSLVLLLGGFPILFETACIATNCGQGAIAIFMLGPIWIAAALLTVGSAMVVRHRSKSQQP
;
A
#
# COMPACT_ATOMS: atom_id res chain seq x y z
N MET A 1 -16.54 -4.40 14.81
CA MET A 1 -16.69 -3.86 13.43
C MET A 1 -15.46 -3.05 13.03
N PHE A 2 -14.99 -2.17 13.92
CA PHE A 2 -13.72 -1.46 13.78
C PHE A 2 -12.50 -2.41 13.73
N ASP A 3 -12.43 -3.44 14.58
CA ASP A 3 -11.33 -4.41 14.55
C ASP A 3 -11.19 -5.15 13.21
N ASN A 4 -12.31 -5.57 12.61
CA ASN A 4 -12.31 -6.23 11.31
C ASN A 4 -11.84 -5.28 10.20
N LEU A 5 -12.22 -4.00 10.26
CA LEU A 5 -11.73 -2.96 9.35
C LEU A 5 -10.20 -2.80 9.48
N MET A 6 -9.70 -2.74 10.71
CA MET A 6 -8.27 -2.59 11.00
C MET A 6 -7.47 -3.81 10.53
N ILE A 7 -7.96 -5.03 10.78
CA ILE A 7 -7.34 -6.26 10.28
C ILE A 7 -7.32 -6.27 8.75
N ALA A 8 -8.44 -5.93 8.09
CA ALA A 8 -8.50 -5.86 6.64
C ALA A 8 -7.50 -4.84 6.06
N LEU A 9 -7.37 -3.68 6.68
CA LEU A 9 -6.41 -2.64 6.29
C LEU A 9 -4.96 -3.11 6.45
N VAL A 10 -4.64 -3.82 7.53
CA VAL A 10 -3.29 -4.39 7.75
C VAL A 10 -2.97 -5.48 6.71
N VAL A 11 -3.92 -6.38 6.45
CA VAL A 11 -3.75 -7.43 5.43
C VAL A 11 -3.58 -6.81 4.04
N LEU A 12 -4.36 -5.77 3.72
CA LEU A 12 -4.25 -5.05 2.47
C LEU A 12 -2.87 -4.38 2.31
N SER A 13 -2.34 -3.77 3.38
CA SER A 13 -0.99 -3.20 3.41
C SER A 13 0.10 -4.21 3.06
N LEU A 14 -0.05 -5.47 3.50
CA LEU A 14 0.87 -6.55 3.18
C LEU A 14 0.72 -7.05 1.73
N GLY A 15 -0.46 -6.89 1.13
CA GLY A 15 -0.72 -7.25 -0.26
C GLY A 15 -0.14 -6.28 -1.28
N PHE A 16 -0.08 -4.97 -0.98
CA PHE A 16 0.43 -3.95 -1.91
C PHE A 16 1.86 -4.21 -2.43
N PRO A 17 2.84 -4.61 -1.60
CA PRO A 17 4.19 -4.93 -2.05
C PRO A 17 4.28 -6.13 -3.02
N VAL A 18 3.23 -6.95 -3.11
CA VAL A 18 3.17 -8.10 -4.03
C VAL A 18 2.68 -7.68 -5.41
N LEU A 19 1.95 -6.56 -5.53
CA LEU A 19 1.38 -6.11 -6.80
C LEU A 19 2.43 -5.82 -7.88
N PRO A 20 3.59 -5.17 -7.60
CA PRO A 20 4.62 -4.94 -8.61
C PRO A 20 5.17 -6.23 -9.21
N TRP A 21 5.20 -7.33 -8.45
CA TRP A 21 5.61 -8.65 -8.94
C TRP A 21 4.58 -9.25 -9.89
N LEU A 22 3.30 -9.27 -9.48
CA LEU A 22 2.21 -9.82 -10.29
C LEU A 22 2.03 -9.06 -11.62
N PHE A 23 2.01 -7.73 -11.55
CA PHE A 23 1.87 -6.88 -12.73
C PHE A 23 3.15 -6.81 -13.56
N GLY A 24 4.32 -6.94 -12.94
CA GLY A 24 5.59 -7.05 -13.66
C GLY A 24 5.71 -8.33 -14.47
N ALA A 25 5.25 -9.46 -13.93
CA ALA A 25 5.22 -10.73 -14.66
C ALA A 25 4.27 -10.71 -15.87
N ARG A 26 3.14 -10.00 -15.76
CA ARG A 26 2.11 -9.98 -16.82
C ARG A 26 2.34 -8.87 -17.86
N TRP A 27 2.70 -7.66 -17.44
CA TRP A 27 2.74 -6.44 -18.28
C TRP A 27 4.12 -5.75 -18.30
N GLY A 28 5.17 -6.40 -17.79
CA GLY A 28 6.55 -5.91 -17.81
C GLY A 28 6.74 -4.58 -17.09
N ALA A 29 7.73 -3.79 -17.52
CA ALA A 29 8.13 -2.56 -16.85
C ALA A 29 7.00 -1.52 -16.70
N LYS A 30 6.08 -1.42 -17.66
CA LYS A 30 4.90 -0.54 -17.56
C LYS A 30 3.96 -0.99 -16.45
N GLY A 31 3.70 -2.29 -16.32
CA GLY A 31 2.86 -2.85 -15.26
C GLY A 31 3.43 -2.61 -13.86
N ILE A 32 4.75 -2.69 -13.71
CA ILE A 32 5.44 -2.41 -12.43
C ILE A 32 5.18 -0.96 -11.99
N TRP A 33 5.40 0.01 -12.86
CA TRP A 33 5.25 1.43 -12.49
C TRP A 33 3.79 1.84 -12.29
N LEU A 34 2.85 1.32 -13.10
CA LEU A 34 1.42 1.55 -12.92
C LEU A 34 0.90 1.00 -11.59
N SER A 35 1.25 -0.26 -11.27
CA SER A 35 0.83 -0.89 -10.01
C SER A 35 1.46 -0.20 -8.79
N THR A 36 2.72 0.22 -8.89
CA THR A 36 3.41 0.97 -7.84
C THR A 36 2.77 2.34 -7.63
N GLY A 37 2.53 3.09 -8.71
CA GLY A 37 1.88 4.39 -8.64
C GLY A 37 0.46 4.30 -8.06
N PHE A 38 -0.33 3.33 -8.51
CA PHE A 38 -1.66 3.07 -7.98
C PHE A 38 -1.64 2.73 -6.49
N SER A 39 -0.72 1.84 -6.06
CA SER A 39 -0.56 1.46 -4.66
C SER A 39 -0.18 2.66 -3.79
N LEU A 40 0.72 3.52 -4.27
CA LEU A 40 1.11 4.73 -3.57
C LEU A 40 -0.03 5.74 -3.47
N VAL A 41 -0.83 5.93 -4.52
CA VAL A 41 -2.01 6.81 -4.46
C VAL A 41 -3.03 6.28 -3.46
N LEU A 42 -3.25 4.96 -3.42
CA LEU A 42 -4.19 4.34 -2.50
C LEU A 42 -3.71 4.40 -1.04
N LEU A 43 -2.42 4.17 -0.81
CA LEU A 43 -1.80 4.27 0.52
C LEU A 43 -1.69 5.73 0.98
N LEU A 44 -1.18 6.65 0.17
CA LEU A 44 -0.98 8.04 0.60
C LEU A 44 -2.28 8.85 0.58
N GLY A 45 -3.14 8.62 -0.41
CA GLY A 45 -4.42 9.33 -0.58
C GLY A 45 -5.58 8.71 0.18
N GLY A 46 -5.55 7.39 0.43
CA GLY A 46 -6.59 6.72 1.23
C GLY A 46 -6.51 7.04 2.72
N PHE A 47 -5.31 7.39 3.22
CA PHE A 47 -5.07 7.67 4.63
C PHE A 47 -5.90 8.85 5.18
N PRO A 48 -5.91 10.05 4.57
CA PRO A 48 -6.74 11.16 5.05
C PRO A 48 -8.25 10.85 4.97
N ILE A 49 -8.70 10.12 3.95
CA ILE A 49 -10.11 9.75 3.78
C ILE A 49 -10.56 8.75 4.86
N LEU A 50 -9.74 7.72 5.11
CA LEU A 50 -9.98 6.75 6.18
C LEU A 50 -9.91 7.41 7.56
N PHE A 51 -9.03 8.40 7.74
CA PHE A 51 -8.97 9.17 8.97
C PHE A 51 -10.26 9.97 9.20
N GLU A 52 -10.69 10.75 8.22
CA GLU A 52 -11.89 11.57 8.33
C GLU A 52 -13.12 10.70 8.64
N THR A 53 -13.30 9.62 7.88
CA THR A 53 -14.41 8.68 8.10
C THR A 53 -14.34 7.98 9.46
N ALA A 54 -13.17 7.52 9.89
CA ALA A 54 -13.00 6.89 11.20
C ALA A 54 -13.20 7.89 12.36
N CYS A 55 -12.76 9.14 12.20
CA CYS A 55 -12.98 10.19 13.20
C CYS A 55 -14.48 10.51 13.31
N ILE A 56 -15.20 10.71 12.20
CA ILE A 56 -16.65 10.95 12.19
C ILE A 56 -17.39 9.77 12.84
N ALA A 57 -17.00 8.54 12.50
CA ALA A 57 -17.67 7.34 13.02
C ALA A 57 -17.41 7.06 14.52
N THR A 58 -16.30 7.56 15.09
CA THR A 58 -15.86 7.22 16.46
C THR A 58 -15.63 8.42 17.38
N ASN A 59 -16.16 9.60 17.02
CA ASN A 59 -15.95 10.86 17.75
C ASN A 59 -14.45 11.14 18.00
N CYS A 60 -13.62 10.86 16.98
CA CYS A 60 -12.16 11.08 16.95
C CYS A 60 -11.30 10.37 18.02
N GLY A 61 -11.87 9.75 19.06
CA GLY A 61 -11.12 9.07 20.11
C GLY A 61 -10.44 7.78 19.64
N GLN A 62 -11.23 6.80 19.15
CA GLN A 62 -10.68 5.55 18.61
C GLN A 62 -10.02 5.76 17.23
N GLY A 63 -10.54 6.69 16.42
CA GLY A 63 -9.94 7.07 15.14
C GLY A 63 -8.48 7.53 15.29
N ALA A 64 -8.15 8.30 16.33
CA ALA A 64 -6.78 8.77 16.56
C ALA A 64 -5.77 7.64 16.81
N ILE A 65 -6.16 6.63 17.61
CA ILE A 65 -5.31 5.48 17.91
C ILE A 65 -5.08 4.64 16.64
N ALA A 66 -6.11 4.52 15.81
CA ALA A 66 -6.01 3.86 14.52
C ALA A 66 -4.91 4.45 13.64
N ILE A 67 -4.89 5.76 13.46
CA ILE A 67 -3.91 6.50 12.63
C ILE A 67 -2.49 6.28 13.12
N PHE A 68 -2.27 6.35 14.45
CA PHE A 68 -0.94 6.21 15.03
C PHE A 68 -0.35 4.82 14.76
N MET A 69 -1.19 3.79 14.71
CA MET A 69 -0.76 2.42 14.37
C MET A 69 -0.71 2.18 12.85
N LEU A 70 -1.71 2.65 12.11
CA LEU A 70 -1.84 2.39 10.67
C LEU A 70 -0.84 3.22 9.85
N GLY A 71 -0.55 4.45 10.27
CA GLY A 71 0.33 5.38 9.56
C GLY A 71 1.72 4.80 9.30
N PRO A 72 2.44 4.35 10.35
CA PRO A 72 3.74 3.70 10.18
C PRO A 72 3.68 2.44 9.30
N ILE A 73 2.62 1.62 9.43
CA ILE A 73 2.42 0.41 8.62
C ILE A 73 2.26 0.78 7.14
N TRP A 74 1.48 1.83 6.84
CA TRP A 74 1.23 2.29 5.48
C TRP A 74 2.47 2.92 4.85
N ILE A 75 3.26 3.66 5.62
CA ILE A 75 4.57 4.17 5.17
C ILE A 75 5.53 3.01 4.88
N ALA A 76 5.61 2.03 5.78
CA ALA A 76 6.44 0.84 5.56
C ALA A 76 5.97 0.06 4.31
N ALA A 77 4.66 -0.12 4.13
CA ALA A 77 4.10 -0.76 2.95
C ALA A 77 4.39 0.01 1.66
N ALA A 78 4.33 1.35 1.68
CA ALA A 78 4.70 2.19 0.55
C ALA A 78 6.19 2.02 0.19
N LEU A 79 7.07 2.04 1.18
CA LEU A 79 8.51 1.82 0.99
C LEU A 79 8.80 0.41 0.45
N LEU A 80 8.14 -0.62 1.00
CA LEU A 80 8.26 -2.00 0.52
C LEU A 80 7.73 -2.16 -0.90
N THR A 81 6.65 -1.46 -1.25
CA THR A 81 6.09 -1.48 -2.61
C THR A 81 7.08 -0.86 -3.60
N VAL A 82 7.68 0.29 -3.28
CA VAL A 82 8.73 0.89 -4.11
C VAL A 82 9.97 -0.01 -4.18
N GLY A 83 10.40 -0.59 -3.06
CA GLY A 83 11.52 -1.53 -3.01
C GLY A 83 11.29 -2.76 -3.88
N SER A 84 10.11 -3.37 -3.79
CA SER A 84 9.73 -4.52 -4.62
C SER A 84 9.71 -4.17 -6.10
N ALA A 85 9.18 -3.01 -6.48
CA ALA A 85 9.17 -2.52 -7.85
C ALA A 85 10.60 -2.34 -8.40
N MET A 86 11.52 -1.80 -7.59
CA MET A 86 12.92 -1.62 -7.95
C MET A 86 13.64 -2.97 -8.13
N VAL A 87 13.40 -3.93 -7.24
CA VAL A 87 13.95 -5.28 -7.34
C VAL A 87 13.48 -5.99 -8.60
N VAL A 88 12.16 -5.98 -8.87
CA VAL A 88 11.60 -6.62 -10.06
C VAL A 88 12.13 -5.96 -11.33
N ARG A 89 12.16 -4.62 -11.37
CA ARG A 89 12.72 -3.88 -12.52
C ARG A 89 14.20 -4.21 -12.77
N HIS A 90 15.00 -4.31 -11.70
CA HIS A 90 16.42 -4.66 -11.82
C HIS A 90 16.59 -6.09 -12.38
N ARG A 91 15.80 -7.04 -11.90
CA ARG A 91 15.77 -8.42 -12.42
C ARG A 91 15.38 -8.43 -13.91
N SER A 92 14.32 -7.72 -14.29
CA SER A 92 13.88 -7.62 -15.68
C SER A 92 14.93 -6.99 -16.61
N LYS A 93 15.68 -5.98 -16.14
CA LYS A 93 16.78 -5.39 -16.92
C LYS A 93 17.96 -6.35 -17.13
N SER A 94 18.28 -7.19 -16.15
CA SER A 94 19.38 -8.16 -16.30
C SER A 94 19.09 -9.30 -17.30
N GLN A 95 17.82 -9.48 -17.70
CA GLN A 95 17.39 -10.49 -18.66
C GLN A 95 17.25 -9.96 -20.10
N GLN A 96 17.51 -8.67 -20.37
CA GLN A 96 17.58 -8.16 -21.74
C GLN A 96 19.02 -8.36 -22.28
N PRO A 97 19.22 -9.22 -23.30
CA PRO A 97 20.52 -9.41 -23.95
C PRO A 97 21.00 -8.17 -24.70
#